data_AF-A0A2V8LI79-F1
#
_entry.id   AF-A0A2V8LI79-F1
#
_cell.length_a   1.000
_cell.length_b   1.000
_cell.length_c   1.000
_cell.angle_alpha   90.00
_cell.angle_beta   90.00
_cell.angle_gamma   90.00
#
_symmetry.space_group_name_H-M   'P 1'
#
loop_
_entity.id
_entity.type
_entity.pdbx_description
1 polymer ?
#
loop_
_entity_poly.entity_id
_entity_poly.type
_entity_poly.pdbx_seq_one_letter_code
_entity_poly.pdbx_strand_id
1 'polypeptide(L)'
;MSWNASGGAAGVDATLKTLTCLNNANPNDELVKEIKADLSVASSILEMIKDYMALLKDNFNNDAPPFRKLAKLFELGETFDALDGHYYGVCPGLRTGDLHGVAAEFGNLLGYVWSSAIVGHCPWAGKSYSPMSDEDRARILGDTVPADVKVLRGINHFNKIEGAPVNVATVALLNFMWHLQKATDEEKSQYGYDYKGGNIASHRAPSIYPGTPREVFRLNYRYPDLGNYPPLSYLIDEMVQIADGMFLGQAIFATTKFLDRYDPKADPATYHYQNFGYFLLFEPFWNAEAKRLFPFLEMPDVAVPAEVPKASAPAPAPTPPPTDKFSTLSLADPTDGDVDAARLREVRADIKNAGDIMRTLKSYSDILTAEHKTVSPTFDKLHTLFNAGIAPQTMNGFYRGALISWQSQGLLAPFEENAISVAWQASRFFSPWTGKKFNPIDEAELAKWTEGGESMGSDPAYNCSNTVAFRTLKEKFTREVSKLAGVRMEDATPEEKQKYGYDAHTFFFIGRPNKTSMLPENKGKKIYQFNYRWKPLKNIPPDCFCIDEIAQIAEGLYLGQLIYATDWLKPWDPNTPISEYKYKLFGYFLLMDEEWHQRRLRIGFDLQDI
;
A
#
# COMPACT_ATOMS: atom_id res chain seq x y z
N MET A 1 53.05 -10.95 -33.56
CA MET A 1 52.52 -12.18 -32.93
C MET A 1 51.02 -12.02 -32.82
N SER A 2 50.28 -12.76 -33.63
CA SER A 2 48.82 -12.82 -33.62
C SER A 2 48.33 -13.44 -32.31
N TRP A 3 47.47 -12.74 -31.58
CA TRP A 3 46.60 -13.36 -30.59
C TRP A 3 45.18 -13.38 -31.16
N ASN A 4 44.65 -14.60 -31.23
CA ASN A 4 43.38 -14.97 -31.83
C ASN A 4 42.21 -14.30 -31.11
N ALA A 5 41.50 -13.42 -31.82
CA ALA A 5 40.13 -13.02 -31.49
C ALA A 5 39.15 -13.93 -32.24
N SER A 6 38.92 -15.14 -31.73
CA SER A 6 37.87 -16.03 -32.27
C SER A 6 37.19 -16.94 -31.25
N GLY A 7 37.36 -16.68 -29.93
CA GLY A 7 36.71 -17.45 -28.86
C GLY A 7 35.43 -16.84 -28.25
N GLY A 8 35.00 -15.64 -28.65
CA GLY A 8 34.13 -14.80 -27.81
C GLY A 8 32.63 -15.11 -27.81
N ALA A 9 32.05 -15.69 -28.87
CA ALA A 9 30.60 -15.83 -28.97
C ALA A 9 30.06 -17.17 -28.42
N ALA A 10 30.78 -18.28 -28.67
CA ALA A 10 30.33 -19.61 -28.26
C ALA A 10 30.49 -19.90 -26.76
N GLY A 11 31.49 -19.29 -26.10
CA GLY A 11 31.75 -19.49 -24.66
C GLY A 11 30.80 -18.71 -23.75
N VAL A 12 30.38 -17.50 -24.16
CA VAL A 12 29.42 -16.68 -23.42
C VAL A 12 28.03 -17.34 -23.48
N ASP A 13 27.61 -17.82 -24.65
CA ASP A 13 26.31 -18.48 -24.85
C ASP A 13 26.18 -19.78 -24.03
N ALA A 14 27.28 -20.56 -23.90
CA ALA A 14 27.32 -21.75 -23.05
C ALA A 14 27.23 -21.41 -21.55
N THR A 15 27.84 -20.30 -21.12
CA THR A 15 27.83 -19.88 -19.71
C THR A 15 26.43 -19.42 -19.28
N LEU A 16 25.72 -18.68 -20.14
CA LEU A 16 24.37 -18.17 -19.86
C LEU A 16 23.30 -19.28 -19.71
N LYS A 17 23.61 -20.50 -20.16
CA LYS A 17 22.74 -21.69 -20.09
C LYS A 17 23.19 -22.75 -19.09
N THR A 18 24.15 -22.45 -18.22
CA THR A 18 24.69 -23.46 -17.29
C THR A 18 24.27 -23.19 -15.85
N LEU A 19 23.33 -24.00 -15.34
CA LEU A 19 23.03 -24.06 -13.90
C LEU A 19 24.03 -24.98 -13.20
N THR A 20 25.08 -24.40 -12.61
CA THR A 20 26.17 -25.17 -11.96
C THR A 20 25.66 -26.06 -10.83
N CYS A 21 24.61 -25.61 -10.12
CA CYS A 21 23.94 -26.39 -9.07
C CYS A 21 23.33 -27.72 -9.54
N LEU A 22 23.08 -27.89 -10.85
CA LEU A 22 22.50 -29.12 -11.40
C LEU A 22 23.55 -30.18 -11.80
N ASN A 23 24.84 -29.84 -11.76
CA ASN A 23 25.93 -30.74 -12.21
C ASN A 23 25.96 -32.06 -11.42
N ASN A 24 25.66 -32.00 -10.12
CA ASN A 24 25.67 -33.15 -9.21
C ASN A 24 24.27 -33.54 -8.72
N ALA A 25 23.21 -32.95 -9.30
CA ALA A 25 21.84 -33.22 -8.88
C ALA A 25 21.41 -34.64 -9.26
N ASN A 26 20.57 -35.26 -8.44
CA ASN A 26 20.03 -36.59 -8.71
C ASN A 26 19.31 -36.61 -10.07
N PRO A 27 19.77 -37.39 -11.06
CA PRO A 27 19.19 -37.39 -12.41
C PRO A 27 17.77 -37.98 -12.44
N ASN A 28 17.34 -38.68 -11.37
CA ASN A 28 16.01 -39.23 -11.24
C ASN A 28 15.02 -38.30 -10.52
N ASP A 29 15.44 -37.13 -10.05
CA ASP A 29 14.54 -36.13 -9.47
C ASP A 29 13.71 -35.47 -10.58
N GLU A 30 12.39 -35.59 -10.50
CA GLU A 30 11.47 -35.10 -11.54
C GLU A 30 11.54 -33.57 -11.71
N LEU A 31 11.71 -32.80 -10.61
CA LEU A 31 11.86 -31.36 -10.71
C LEU A 31 13.17 -30.98 -11.40
N VAL A 32 14.25 -31.74 -11.16
CA VAL A 32 15.53 -31.54 -11.87
C VAL A 32 15.38 -31.80 -13.37
N LYS A 33 14.61 -32.82 -13.77
CA LYS A 33 14.32 -33.09 -15.19
C LYS A 33 13.51 -31.95 -15.82
N GLU A 34 12.46 -31.49 -15.13
CA GLU A 34 11.64 -30.37 -15.60
C GLU A 34 12.46 -29.09 -15.77
N ILE A 35 13.31 -28.74 -14.79
CA ILE A 35 14.18 -27.56 -14.87
C ILE A 35 15.15 -27.68 -16.06
N LYS A 36 15.76 -28.87 -16.27
CA LYS A 36 16.64 -29.11 -17.42
C LYS A 36 15.88 -28.97 -18.75
N ALA A 37 14.63 -29.40 -18.80
CA ALA A 37 13.78 -29.25 -19.99
C ALA A 37 13.46 -27.77 -20.25
N ASP A 38 13.06 -27.01 -19.23
CA ASP A 38 12.80 -25.57 -19.35
C ASP A 38 14.04 -24.81 -19.83
N LEU A 39 15.21 -25.10 -19.25
CA LEU A 39 16.47 -24.48 -19.64
C LEU A 39 16.90 -24.85 -21.08
N SER A 40 16.54 -26.05 -21.56
CA SER A 40 16.88 -26.48 -22.92
C SER A 40 16.17 -25.68 -24.01
N VAL A 41 14.98 -25.15 -23.71
CA VAL A 41 14.21 -24.32 -24.64
C VAL A 41 14.50 -22.83 -24.48
N ALA A 42 14.95 -22.39 -23.30
CA ALA A 42 15.36 -21.01 -23.05
C ALA A 42 16.72 -20.68 -23.68
N SER A 43 16.90 -19.42 -24.08
CA SER A 43 18.17 -18.86 -24.54
C SER A 43 19.14 -18.53 -23.39
N SER A 44 18.64 -18.37 -22.17
CA SER A 44 19.47 -18.18 -20.97
C SER A 44 18.71 -18.57 -19.70
N ILE A 45 19.43 -18.66 -18.58
CA ILE A 45 18.82 -18.82 -17.25
C ILE A 45 17.87 -17.66 -16.96
N LEU A 46 18.23 -16.42 -17.31
CA LEU A 46 17.37 -15.26 -17.10
C LEU A 46 16.08 -15.32 -17.93
N GLU A 47 16.12 -15.89 -19.13
CA GLU A 47 14.92 -16.10 -19.93
C GLU A 47 14.02 -17.18 -19.32
N MET A 48 14.59 -18.29 -18.84
CA MET A 48 13.83 -19.30 -18.08
C MET A 48 13.15 -18.69 -16.84
N ILE A 49 13.85 -17.81 -16.11
CA ILE A 49 13.28 -17.09 -14.96
C ILE A 49 12.17 -16.13 -15.41
N LYS A 50 12.33 -15.46 -16.55
CA LYS A 50 11.27 -14.61 -17.12
C LYS A 50 10.03 -15.42 -17.49
N ASP A 51 10.20 -16.62 -18.01
CA ASP A 51 9.08 -17.52 -18.29
C ASP A 51 8.40 -17.98 -17.00
N TYR A 52 9.17 -18.26 -15.93
CA TYR A 52 8.63 -18.53 -14.61
C TYR A 52 7.83 -17.35 -14.06
N MET A 53 8.34 -16.12 -14.20
CA MET A 53 7.61 -14.90 -13.84
C MET A 53 6.29 -14.79 -14.61
N ALA A 54 6.29 -15.10 -15.91
CA ALA A 54 5.09 -15.08 -16.72
C ALA A 54 4.05 -16.13 -16.29
N LEU A 55 4.49 -17.32 -15.87
CA LEU A 55 3.63 -18.39 -15.34
C LEU A 55 3.09 -18.11 -13.93
N LEU A 56 3.83 -17.33 -13.15
CA LEU A 56 3.42 -16.87 -11.82
C LEU A 56 2.51 -15.64 -11.90
N LYS A 57 2.53 -14.91 -13.01
CA LYS A 57 1.65 -13.78 -13.25
C LYS A 57 0.19 -14.23 -13.18
N ASP A 58 -0.59 -13.59 -12.33
CA ASP A 58 -2.01 -13.90 -12.07
C ASP A 58 -2.27 -15.33 -11.51
N ASN A 59 -1.24 -16.00 -11.00
CA ASN A 59 -1.34 -17.34 -10.41
C ASN A 59 -1.38 -17.28 -8.88
N PHE A 60 -2.50 -17.68 -8.30
CA PHE A 60 -2.73 -17.61 -6.85
C PHE A 60 -2.17 -18.81 -6.07
N ASN A 61 -1.65 -19.83 -6.76
CA ASN A 61 -1.19 -21.06 -6.13
C ASN A 61 0.21 -20.90 -5.51
N ASN A 62 0.30 -20.95 -4.18
CA ASN A 62 1.58 -20.94 -3.43
C ASN A 62 2.49 -22.14 -3.75
N ASP A 63 1.94 -23.19 -4.36
CA ASP A 63 2.62 -24.41 -4.83
C ASP A 63 2.72 -24.48 -6.37
N ALA A 64 2.54 -23.35 -7.07
CA ALA A 64 2.66 -23.30 -8.52
C ALA A 64 4.00 -23.93 -8.97
N PRO A 65 4.05 -24.65 -10.10
CA PRO A 65 5.25 -25.33 -10.55
C PRO A 65 6.52 -24.46 -10.53
N PRO A 66 6.50 -23.17 -10.95
CA PRO A 66 7.68 -22.31 -10.84
C PRO A 66 8.22 -22.14 -9.41
N PHE A 67 7.35 -22.02 -8.39
CA PHE A 67 7.81 -21.94 -6.99
C PHE A 67 8.49 -23.23 -6.53
N ARG A 68 7.96 -24.39 -6.92
CA ARG A 68 8.60 -25.69 -6.61
C ARG A 68 9.96 -25.84 -7.29
N LYS A 69 10.08 -25.37 -8.54
CA LYS A 69 11.35 -25.37 -9.28
C LYS A 69 12.37 -24.40 -8.66
N LEU A 70 11.95 -23.19 -8.27
CA LEU A 70 12.80 -22.24 -7.55
C LEU A 70 13.24 -22.79 -6.18
N ALA A 71 12.35 -23.45 -5.45
CA ALA A 71 12.70 -24.14 -4.20
C ALA A 71 13.78 -25.21 -4.44
N LYS A 72 13.64 -26.00 -5.50
CA LYS A 72 14.62 -27.04 -5.87
C LYS A 72 15.97 -26.43 -6.25
N LEU A 73 16.00 -25.34 -7.03
CA LEU A 73 17.23 -24.61 -7.33
C LEU A 73 17.89 -24.07 -6.06
N PHE A 74 17.09 -23.56 -5.13
CA PHE A 74 17.59 -23.07 -3.85
C PHE A 74 18.18 -24.20 -2.99
N GLU A 75 17.51 -25.36 -2.95
CA GLU A 75 18.00 -26.58 -2.29
C GLU A 75 19.36 -27.05 -2.85
N LEU A 76 19.55 -26.95 -4.18
CA LEU A 76 20.74 -27.43 -4.87
C LEU A 76 21.88 -26.40 -4.98
N GLY A 77 21.60 -25.11 -4.75
CA GLY A 77 22.59 -24.04 -4.92
C GLY A 77 23.83 -24.21 -4.04
N GLU A 78 24.91 -23.52 -4.35
CA GLU A 78 26.13 -23.52 -3.56
C GLU A 78 26.12 -22.39 -2.52
N THR A 79 26.71 -22.65 -1.35
CA THR A 79 26.89 -21.62 -0.32
C THR A 79 28.18 -20.84 -0.64
N PHE A 80 28.14 -19.53 -0.50
CA PHE A 80 29.27 -18.63 -0.75
C PHE A 80 29.54 -17.73 0.46
N ASP A 81 30.75 -17.15 0.52
CA ASP A 81 31.23 -16.46 1.73
C ASP A 81 31.14 -14.92 1.65
N ALA A 82 31.02 -14.32 0.46
CA ALA A 82 30.92 -12.87 0.31
C ALA A 82 30.33 -12.41 -1.02
N LEU A 83 29.77 -11.21 -1.00
CA LEU A 83 29.49 -10.34 -2.15
C LEU A 83 30.16 -9.00 -1.90
N ASP A 84 30.52 -8.28 -2.95
CA ASP A 84 31.10 -6.94 -2.81
C ASP A 84 30.67 -6.06 -3.98
N GLY A 85 30.20 -4.85 -3.68
CA GLY A 85 29.68 -3.91 -4.66
C GLY A 85 28.18 -4.11 -4.98
N HIS A 86 27.78 -3.66 -6.16
CA HIS A 86 26.38 -3.54 -6.58
C HIS A 86 25.96 -4.71 -7.48
N TYR A 87 24.80 -5.29 -7.19
CA TYR A 87 24.18 -6.38 -7.92
C TYR A 87 22.75 -5.99 -8.30
N TYR A 88 22.45 -6.08 -9.59
CA TYR A 88 21.08 -5.93 -10.06
C TYR A 88 20.27 -7.17 -9.72
N GLY A 89 18.95 -7.01 -9.64
CA GLY A 89 18.08 -8.13 -9.31
C GLY A 89 16.67 -8.04 -9.87
N VAL A 90 16.05 -9.21 -9.96
CA VAL A 90 14.63 -9.36 -10.31
C VAL A 90 13.92 -10.20 -9.26
N CYS A 91 12.62 -10.01 -9.11
CA CYS A 91 11.79 -10.79 -8.19
C CYS A 91 10.93 -11.77 -9.00
N PRO A 92 11.31 -13.06 -9.12
CA PRO A 92 10.53 -14.05 -9.86
C PRO A 92 9.08 -14.18 -9.40
N GLY A 93 8.83 -14.03 -8.09
CA GLY A 93 7.48 -14.02 -7.54
C GLY A 93 7.48 -14.04 -6.02
N LEU A 94 6.41 -13.47 -5.44
CA LEU A 94 6.12 -13.54 -4.01
C LEU A 94 4.88 -14.41 -3.75
N ARG A 95 4.81 -14.97 -2.55
CA ARG A 95 3.70 -15.72 -1.97
C ARG A 95 3.49 -15.28 -0.52
N THR A 96 2.48 -15.81 0.15
CA THR A 96 2.08 -15.35 1.49
C THR A 96 2.41 -16.30 2.62
N GLY A 97 3.51 -17.03 2.41
CA GLY A 97 3.99 -18.07 3.27
C GLY A 97 3.70 -19.46 2.72
N ASP A 98 3.88 -20.46 3.59
CA ASP A 98 3.79 -21.88 3.24
C ASP A 98 2.37 -22.46 3.49
N LEU A 99 1.37 -21.59 3.59
CA LEU A 99 -0.02 -22.02 3.75
C LEU A 99 -0.53 -22.66 2.45
N HIS A 100 -1.23 -23.80 2.59
CA HIS A 100 -1.78 -24.61 1.49
C HIS A 100 -3.32 -24.56 1.45
N GLY A 101 -3.92 -24.92 0.30
CA GLY A 101 -5.38 -25.03 0.13
C GLY A 101 -6.12 -23.68 0.05
N VAL A 102 -7.39 -23.63 0.46
CA VAL A 102 -8.23 -22.42 0.39
C VAL A 102 -7.60 -21.24 1.15
N ALA A 103 -6.88 -21.50 2.25
CA ALA A 103 -6.15 -20.48 2.99
C ALA A 103 -4.96 -19.87 2.21
N ALA A 104 -4.38 -20.61 1.25
CA ALA A 104 -3.34 -20.11 0.34
C ALA A 104 -3.91 -19.11 -0.68
N GLU A 105 -5.12 -19.38 -1.18
CA GLU A 105 -5.84 -18.52 -2.14
C GLU A 105 -6.21 -17.16 -1.52
N PHE A 106 -6.60 -17.15 -0.23
CA PHE A 106 -6.84 -15.92 0.54
C PHE A 106 -5.54 -15.21 0.95
N GLY A 107 -4.49 -15.97 1.26
CA GLY A 107 -3.18 -15.43 1.59
C GLY A 107 -2.61 -14.63 0.43
N ASN A 108 -2.67 -15.14 -0.81
CA ASN A 108 -1.99 -14.56 -1.97
C ASN A 108 -2.53 -13.19 -2.46
N LEU A 109 -3.37 -12.52 -1.66
CA LEU A 109 -3.71 -11.12 -1.84
C LEU A 109 -2.45 -10.23 -1.79
N LEU A 110 -1.43 -10.54 -0.99
CA LEU A 110 -0.19 -9.74 -0.95
C LEU A 110 0.68 -9.95 -2.19
N GLY A 111 0.83 -11.19 -2.67
CA GLY A 111 1.53 -11.51 -3.91
C GLY A 111 0.78 -11.00 -5.15
N TYR A 112 -0.55 -10.98 -5.12
CA TYR A 112 -1.39 -10.30 -6.11
C TYR A 112 -1.27 -8.77 -6.01
N VAL A 113 -1.40 -8.15 -4.84
CA VAL A 113 -1.26 -6.69 -4.67
C VAL A 113 0.14 -6.26 -5.10
N TRP A 114 1.17 -7.04 -4.79
CA TRP A 114 2.54 -6.81 -5.25
C TRP A 114 2.66 -7.01 -6.75
N SER A 115 2.26 -8.15 -7.33
CA SER A 115 2.33 -8.42 -8.79
C SER A 115 1.40 -7.55 -9.65
N SER A 116 0.29 -7.07 -9.09
CA SER A 116 -0.67 -6.16 -9.74
C SER A 116 -0.30 -4.68 -9.57
N ALA A 117 0.49 -4.36 -8.54
CA ALA A 117 1.26 -3.12 -8.44
C ALA A 117 2.51 -3.13 -9.34
N ILE A 118 3.02 -4.33 -9.63
CA ILE A 118 4.24 -4.63 -10.39
C ILE A 118 3.88 -5.31 -11.72
N VAL A 119 2.77 -4.91 -12.36
CA VAL A 119 2.51 -5.37 -13.75
C VAL A 119 3.53 -4.68 -14.65
N GLY A 120 4.64 -5.37 -14.91
CA GLY A 120 5.71 -4.98 -15.84
C GLY A 120 6.91 -4.24 -15.24
N HIS A 121 6.85 -3.83 -13.98
CA HIS A 121 7.73 -2.77 -13.45
C HIS A 121 7.97 -2.91 -11.93
N CYS A 122 8.84 -3.83 -11.51
CA CYS A 122 9.22 -3.99 -10.09
C CYS A 122 10.11 -2.82 -9.69
N PRO A 123 9.77 -2.01 -8.65
CA PRO A 123 10.63 -0.91 -8.24
C PRO A 123 11.94 -1.41 -7.63
N TRP A 124 12.00 -2.61 -7.06
CA TRP A 124 13.26 -3.17 -6.56
C TRP A 124 14.20 -3.51 -7.71
N ALA A 125 15.40 -2.93 -7.67
CA ALA A 125 16.40 -3.00 -8.73
C ALA A 125 17.64 -3.79 -8.33
N GLY A 126 17.76 -4.22 -7.07
CA GLY A 126 18.88 -5.04 -6.60
C GLY A 126 19.37 -4.65 -5.20
N LYS A 127 20.60 -5.04 -4.90
CA LYS A 127 21.26 -4.80 -3.59
C LYS A 127 22.74 -4.48 -3.78
N SER A 128 23.32 -3.73 -2.84
CA SER A 128 24.77 -3.61 -2.74
C SER A 128 25.27 -4.06 -1.38
N TYR A 129 26.54 -4.46 -1.35
CA TYR A 129 27.20 -4.99 -0.17
C TYR A 129 28.57 -4.33 0.01
N SER A 130 28.94 -4.14 1.27
CA SER A 130 30.26 -3.66 1.68
C SER A 130 30.68 -4.34 2.98
N PRO A 131 31.99 -4.56 3.23
CA PRO A 131 32.46 -5.06 4.52
C PRO A 131 32.02 -4.17 5.70
N MET A 132 31.56 -4.79 6.79
CA MET A 132 31.32 -4.03 8.02
C MET A 132 32.64 -3.63 8.69
N SER A 133 32.69 -2.41 9.22
CA SER A 133 33.74 -2.01 10.17
C SER A 133 33.57 -2.77 11.51
N ASP A 134 34.65 -2.88 12.30
CA ASP A 134 34.58 -3.50 13.63
C ASP A 134 33.59 -2.77 14.55
N GLU A 135 33.52 -1.44 14.43
CA GLU A 135 32.57 -0.60 15.16
C GLU A 135 31.12 -0.90 14.75
N ASP A 136 30.82 -0.91 13.45
CA ASP A 136 29.47 -1.24 12.96
C ASP A 136 29.06 -2.65 13.35
N ARG A 137 29.99 -3.61 13.24
CA ARG A 137 29.77 -4.99 13.66
C ARG A 137 29.41 -5.06 15.14
N ALA A 138 30.22 -4.46 16.01
CA ALA A 138 29.98 -4.46 17.45
C ALA A 138 28.65 -3.80 17.81
N ARG A 139 28.30 -2.71 17.13
CA ARG A 139 27.06 -1.98 17.35
C ARG A 139 25.83 -2.76 16.90
N ILE A 140 25.84 -3.37 15.72
CA ILE A 140 24.65 -4.01 15.12
C ILE A 140 24.47 -5.44 15.60
N LEU A 141 25.56 -6.19 15.67
CA LEU A 141 25.55 -7.62 15.95
C LEU A 141 25.96 -7.94 17.38
N GLY A 142 26.76 -7.09 18.02
CA GLY A 142 27.35 -7.42 19.31
C GLY A 142 28.16 -8.72 19.22
N ASP A 143 27.79 -9.70 20.04
CA ASP A 143 28.41 -11.03 20.13
C ASP A 143 27.63 -12.13 19.39
N THR A 144 26.60 -11.79 18.60
CA THR A 144 25.69 -12.78 17.99
C THR A 144 26.30 -13.53 16.81
N VAL A 145 27.36 -13.00 16.21
CA VAL A 145 28.08 -13.59 15.07
C VAL A 145 29.56 -13.75 15.44
N PRO A 146 30.13 -14.98 15.39
CA PRO A 146 31.52 -15.25 15.74
C PRO A 146 32.53 -14.39 14.98
N ALA A 147 33.56 -13.88 15.68
CA ALA A 147 34.49 -12.86 15.16
C ALA A 147 35.19 -13.25 13.83
N ASP A 148 35.41 -14.54 13.61
CA ASP A 148 36.02 -15.11 12.41
C ASP A 148 35.08 -15.19 11.20
N VAL A 149 33.77 -15.06 11.41
CA VAL A 149 32.78 -14.98 10.33
C VAL A 149 32.82 -13.58 9.71
N LYS A 150 33.02 -13.53 8.38
CA LYS A 150 32.93 -12.30 7.60
C LYS A 150 31.50 -11.79 7.55
N VAL A 151 31.32 -10.50 7.84
CA VAL A 151 30.01 -9.85 7.87
C VAL A 151 29.99 -8.65 6.94
N LEU A 152 28.92 -8.51 6.18
CA LEU A 152 28.72 -7.48 5.16
C LEU A 152 27.50 -6.61 5.50
N ARG A 153 27.64 -5.30 5.35
CA ARG A 153 26.54 -4.35 5.34
C ARG A 153 25.89 -4.37 3.96
N GLY A 154 24.60 -4.68 3.91
CA GLY A 154 23.80 -4.62 2.69
C GLY A 154 22.80 -3.47 2.68
N ILE A 155 22.36 -3.06 1.49
CA ILE A 155 21.25 -2.12 1.28
C ILE A 155 20.52 -2.46 -0.02
N ASN A 156 19.20 -2.26 -0.05
CA ASN A 156 18.39 -2.45 -1.26
C ASN A 156 18.37 -1.19 -2.12
N HIS A 157 18.20 -1.38 -3.43
CA HIS A 157 18.09 -0.32 -4.43
C HIS A 157 16.74 -0.36 -5.13
N PHE A 158 16.22 0.83 -5.46
CA PHE A 158 14.90 0.99 -6.06
C PHE A 158 14.88 2.04 -7.18
N ASN A 159 14.18 1.74 -8.27
CA ASN A 159 13.94 2.63 -9.39
C ASN A 159 12.57 3.32 -9.26
N LYS A 160 12.51 4.58 -9.67
CA LYS A 160 11.28 5.35 -9.85
C LYS A 160 10.78 5.13 -11.27
N ILE A 161 9.74 4.33 -11.43
CA ILE A 161 9.23 4.02 -12.77
C ILE A 161 8.19 5.07 -13.16
N GLU A 162 8.52 5.90 -14.15
CA GLU A 162 7.64 6.96 -14.67
C GLU A 162 6.56 6.37 -15.58
N GLY A 163 5.31 6.85 -15.46
CA GLY A 163 4.18 6.41 -16.30
C GLY A 163 3.32 5.28 -15.71
N ALA A 164 3.62 4.77 -14.52
CA ALA A 164 2.76 3.84 -13.77
C ALA A 164 2.35 4.46 -12.42
N PRO A 165 1.12 5.01 -12.27
CA PRO A 165 0.66 5.68 -11.05
C PRO A 165 0.73 4.79 -9.79
N VAL A 166 0.64 3.48 -9.97
CA VAL A 166 0.76 2.47 -8.90
C VAL A 166 2.19 2.36 -8.33
N ASN A 167 3.21 2.91 -9.00
CA ASN A 167 4.59 2.80 -8.55
C ASN A 167 5.11 4.00 -7.77
N VAL A 168 4.59 5.22 -8.00
CA VAL A 168 4.83 6.36 -7.09
C VAL A 168 4.26 6.06 -5.70
N ALA A 169 3.12 5.38 -5.68
CA ALA A 169 2.42 4.83 -4.54
C ALA A 169 3.23 3.75 -3.79
N THR A 170 3.77 2.77 -4.53
CA THR A 170 4.66 1.75 -3.98
C THR A 170 5.93 2.39 -3.45
N VAL A 171 6.63 3.25 -4.21
CA VAL A 171 7.84 3.96 -3.75
C VAL A 171 7.58 4.84 -2.53
N ALA A 172 6.40 5.46 -2.37
CA ALA A 172 6.05 6.21 -1.16
C ALA A 172 5.81 5.30 0.06
N LEU A 173 5.11 4.18 -0.13
CA LEU A 173 4.93 3.15 0.91
C LEU A 173 6.27 2.50 1.29
N LEU A 174 7.14 2.24 0.32
CA LEU A 174 8.50 1.76 0.51
C LEU A 174 9.39 2.83 1.16
N ASN A 175 9.31 4.09 0.76
CA ASN A 175 10.02 5.21 1.38
C ASN A 175 9.69 5.29 2.88
N PHE A 176 8.41 5.15 3.24
CA PHE A 176 7.94 5.14 4.62
C PHE A 176 8.38 3.87 5.38
N MET A 177 8.16 2.68 4.84
CA MET A 177 8.49 1.41 5.54
C MET A 177 10.00 1.15 5.61
N TRP A 178 10.78 1.62 4.62
CA TRP A 178 12.18 1.23 4.41
C TRP A 178 13.17 2.39 4.57
N HIS A 179 12.70 3.58 4.99
CA HIS A 179 13.50 4.81 5.12
C HIS A 179 14.37 5.05 3.90
N LEU A 180 13.77 4.95 2.72
CA LEU A 180 14.53 5.07 1.49
C LEU A 180 15.10 6.48 1.36
N GLN A 181 16.39 6.53 1.08
CA GLN A 181 17.15 7.73 0.78
C GLN A 181 17.20 7.88 -0.74
N LYS A 182 17.07 9.12 -1.24
CA LYS A 182 17.36 9.37 -2.65
C LYS A 182 18.82 9.04 -2.94
N ALA A 183 19.05 8.40 -4.08
CA ALA A 183 20.39 8.23 -4.64
C ALA A 183 21.00 9.60 -4.94
N THR A 184 22.32 9.71 -4.82
CA THR A 184 23.03 10.88 -5.35
C THR A 184 23.01 10.86 -6.88
N ASP A 185 23.31 11.99 -7.52
CA ASP A 185 23.40 12.05 -8.98
C ASP A 185 24.51 11.11 -9.50
N GLU A 186 25.61 10.94 -8.76
CA GLU A 186 26.66 9.97 -9.09
C GLU A 186 26.14 8.52 -9.00
N GLU A 187 25.45 8.17 -7.92
CA GLU A 187 24.88 6.83 -7.73
C GLU A 187 23.88 6.49 -8.83
N LYS A 188 22.99 7.44 -9.15
CA LYS A 188 21.99 7.28 -10.21
C LYS A 188 22.67 7.14 -11.58
N SER A 189 23.68 7.96 -11.86
CA SER A 189 24.43 7.86 -13.12
C SER A 189 25.21 6.54 -13.23
N GLN A 190 25.70 6.00 -12.12
CA GLN A 190 26.54 4.81 -12.11
C GLN A 190 25.72 3.51 -12.13
N TYR A 191 24.59 3.48 -11.42
CA TYR A 191 23.84 2.27 -11.13
C TYR A 191 22.35 2.34 -11.54
N GLY A 192 21.85 3.48 -12.00
CA GLY A 192 20.49 3.62 -12.52
C GLY A 192 19.37 3.72 -11.48
N TYR A 193 19.64 3.44 -10.19
CA TYR A 193 18.61 3.49 -9.15
C TYR A 193 18.33 4.91 -8.63
N ASP A 194 17.09 5.13 -8.20
CA ASP A 194 16.60 6.41 -7.68
C ASP A 194 16.65 6.50 -6.16
N TYR A 195 16.51 5.34 -5.48
CA TYR A 195 16.45 5.27 -4.04
C TYR A 195 17.24 4.07 -3.49
N LYS A 196 17.68 4.18 -2.24
CA LYS A 196 18.32 3.10 -1.49
C LYS A 196 17.82 3.05 -0.05
N GLY A 197 17.66 1.87 0.52
CA GLY A 197 17.25 1.70 1.92
C GLY A 197 17.00 0.25 2.29
N GLY A 198 16.41 0.00 3.45
CA GLY A 198 16.29 -1.35 4.01
C GLY A 198 17.65 -1.98 4.27
N ASN A 199 18.29 -1.57 5.35
CA ASN A 199 19.64 -1.96 5.72
C ASN A 199 19.72 -3.44 6.10
N ILE A 200 20.85 -4.09 5.84
CA ILE A 200 20.99 -5.54 6.02
C ILE A 200 22.30 -5.85 6.74
N ALA A 201 22.25 -6.80 7.66
CA ALA A 201 23.45 -7.47 8.14
C ALA A 201 23.54 -8.86 7.52
N SER A 202 24.56 -9.09 6.71
CA SER A 202 24.69 -10.29 5.90
C SER A 202 25.92 -11.11 6.26
N HIS A 203 25.77 -12.41 6.43
CA HIS A 203 26.85 -13.34 6.76
C HIS A 203 26.43 -14.78 6.45
N ARG A 204 27.40 -15.67 6.38
CA ARG A 204 27.14 -17.10 6.29
C ARG A 204 26.57 -17.64 7.60
N ALA A 205 25.51 -18.42 7.52
CA ALA A 205 24.85 -19.03 8.68
C ALA A 205 24.00 -20.25 8.25
N PRO A 206 23.56 -21.10 9.19
CA PRO A 206 22.53 -22.09 8.92
C PRO A 206 21.23 -21.43 8.46
N SER A 207 20.40 -22.11 7.68
CA SER A 207 19.07 -21.61 7.33
C SER A 207 18.19 -21.53 8.59
N ILE A 208 17.43 -20.44 8.73
CA ILE A 208 16.35 -20.28 9.70
C ILE A 208 15.04 -20.90 9.22
N TYR A 209 14.93 -21.19 7.91
CA TYR A 209 13.72 -21.73 7.33
C TYR A 209 13.75 -23.26 7.40
N PRO A 210 12.81 -23.90 8.13
CA PRO A 210 12.86 -25.35 8.36
C PRO A 210 12.68 -26.17 7.08
N GLY A 211 12.13 -25.59 6.01
CA GLY A 211 11.92 -26.29 4.75
C GLY A 211 13.20 -26.54 3.93
N THR A 212 14.30 -25.84 4.22
CA THR A 212 15.59 -26.04 3.56
C THR A 212 16.75 -25.99 4.55
N PRO A 213 16.95 -27.04 5.39
CA PRO A 213 18.02 -27.06 6.39
C PRO A 213 19.39 -27.20 5.72
N ARG A 214 20.09 -26.07 5.54
CA ARG A 214 21.41 -26.00 4.91
C ARG A 214 22.17 -24.75 5.37
N GLU A 215 23.46 -24.68 5.04
CA GLU A 215 24.21 -23.42 5.12
C GLU A 215 23.77 -22.48 3.99
N VAL A 216 23.60 -21.20 4.32
CA VAL A 216 23.16 -20.14 3.40
C VAL A 216 23.96 -18.86 3.65
N PHE A 217 23.94 -17.96 2.67
CA PHE A 217 24.30 -16.58 2.91
C PHE A 217 23.06 -15.83 3.40
N ARG A 218 22.98 -15.57 4.71
CA ARG A 218 21.82 -14.98 5.38
C ARG A 218 21.90 -13.46 5.34
N LEU A 219 20.79 -12.81 5.02
CA LEU A 219 20.59 -11.37 4.97
C LEU A 219 19.55 -10.99 6.04
N ASN A 220 20.01 -10.52 7.19
CA ASN A 220 19.13 -10.25 8.32
C ASN A 220 18.79 -8.76 8.42
N TYR A 221 17.50 -8.44 8.31
CA TYR A 221 16.96 -7.07 8.41
C TYR A 221 16.47 -6.73 9.82
N ARG A 222 16.38 -7.73 10.70
CA ARG A 222 15.65 -7.63 11.97
C ARG A 222 16.47 -7.04 13.10
N TYR A 223 17.79 -6.89 12.93
CA TYR A 223 18.65 -6.30 13.95
C TYR A 223 18.18 -4.86 14.26
N PRO A 224 17.85 -4.55 15.54
CA PRO A 224 17.27 -3.25 15.90
C PRO A 224 18.12 -2.05 15.46
N ASP A 225 19.45 -2.16 15.57
CA ASP A 225 20.39 -1.08 15.24
C ASP A 225 20.61 -0.89 13.72
N LEU A 226 19.90 -1.66 12.88
CA LEU A 226 19.75 -1.38 11.45
C LEU A 226 18.75 -0.25 11.18
N GLY A 227 17.86 0.04 12.15
CA GLY A 227 16.83 1.08 12.02
C GLY A 227 15.74 0.75 11.01
N ASN A 228 15.52 -0.53 10.70
CA ASN A 228 14.48 -0.97 9.78
C ASN A 228 13.11 -1.00 10.47
N TYR A 229 12.07 -0.59 9.76
CA TYR A 229 10.68 -0.64 10.23
C TYR A 229 9.94 -1.83 9.63
N PRO A 230 8.79 -2.23 10.22
CA PRO A 230 7.91 -3.20 9.60
C PRO A 230 7.59 -2.85 8.13
N PRO A 231 7.58 -3.83 7.21
CA PRO A 231 7.72 -5.26 7.49
C PRO A 231 9.17 -5.78 7.51
N LEU A 232 10.20 -4.97 7.21
CA LEU A 232 11.60 -5.43 7.16
C LEU A 232 12.11 -5.90 8.52
N SER A 233 11.62 -5.34 9.62
CA SER A 233 11.93 -5.82 10.97
C SER A 233 11.47 -7.27 11.23
N TYR A 234 10.70 -7.86 10.31
CA TYR A 234 10.27 -9.27 10.33
C TYR A 234 10.92 -10.13 9.24
N LEU A 235 11.71 -9.53 8.35
CA LEU A 235 12.31 -10.19 7.18
C LEU A 235 13.70 -10.73 7.48
N ILE A 236 13.96 -11.95 7.04
CA ILE A 236 15.30 -12.48 6.78
C ILE A 236 15.29 -13.05 5.37
N ASP A 237 16.23 -12.61 4.54
CA ASP A 237 16.47 -13.22 3.25
C ASP A 237 17.59 -14.28 3.41
N GLU A 238 17.56 -15.31 2.60
CA GLU A 238 18.63 -16.30 2.51
C GLU A 238 19.00 -16.52 1.06
N MET A 239 20.29 -16.66 0.76
CA MET A 239 20.78 -16.77 -0.62
C MET A 239 21.74 -17.95 -0.82
N VAL A 240 21.69 -18.48 -2.03
CA VAL A 240 22.61 -19.48 -2.57
C VAL A 240 22.99 -19.12 -4.00
N GLN A 241 24.11 -19.63 -4.48
CA GLN A 241 24.54 -19.46 -5.86
C GLN A 241 24.03 -20.62 -6.72
N ILE A 242 23.32 -20.34 -7.81
CA ILE A 242 22.72 -21.39 -8.67
C ILE A 242 23.42 -21.53 -10.02
N ALA A 243 24.18 -20.51 -10.42
CA ALA A 243 25.08 -20.49 -11.56
C ALA A 243 26.22 -19.49 -11.27
N ASP A 244 27.25 -19.48 -12.12
CA ASP A 244 28.33 -18.50 -12.00
C ASP A 244 27.75 -17.08 -11.97
N GLY A 245 28.12 -16.31 -10.95
CA GLY A 245 27.63 -14.95 -10.71
C GLY A 245 26.09 -14.78 -10.61
N MET A 246 25.33 -15.84 -10.33
CA MET A 246 23.86 -15.83 -10.23
C MET A 246 23.40 -16.37 -8.88
N PHE A 247 22.76 -15.51 -8.08
CA PHE A 247 22.38 -15.80 -6.70
C PHE A 247 20.86 -15.82 -6.57
N LEU A 248 20.32 -16.97 -6.16
CA LEU A 248 18.91 -17.15 -5.87
C LEU A 248 18.68 -16.94 -4.38
N GLY A 249 17.79 -16.01 -4.07
CA GLY A 249 17.35 -15.72 -2.73
C GLY A 249 15.93 -16.20 -2.44
N GLN A 250 15.67 -16.60 -1.21
CA GLN A 250 14.33 -16.76 -0.66
C GLN A 250 14.04 -15.68 0.38
N ALA A 251 12.83 -15.12 0.33
CA ALA A 251 12.38 -14.11 1.29
C ALA A 251 11.58 -14.79 2.41
N ILE A 252 12.01 -14.66 3.67
CA ILE A 252 11.43 -15.38 4.81
C ILE A 252 10.95 -14.38 5.87
N PHE A 253 9.65 -14.43 6.19
CA PHE A 253 9.06 -13.56 7.20
C PHE A 253 8.73 -14.32 8.47
N ALA A 254 8.98 -13.68 9.62
CA ALA A 254 8.40 -14.10 10.88
C ALA A 254 6.88 -13.95 10.81
N THR A 255 6.13 -14.97 11.22
CA THR A 255 4.66 -14.94 11.20
C THR A 255 4.02 -14.78 12.59
N THR A 256 4.87 -14.60 13.60
CA THR A 256 4.47 -14.37 14.99
C THR A 256 5.41 -13.36 15.63
N LYS A 257 5.14 -13.00 16.89
CA LYS A 257 6.05 -12.16 17.70
C LYS A 257 6.26 -10.75 17.13
N PHE A 258 5.26 -10.22 16.43
CA PHE A 258 5.32 -8.90 15.78
C PHE A 258 5.53 -7.73 16.75
N LEU A 259 5.05 -7.86 17.99
CA LEU A 259 5.19 -6.83 19.02
C LEU A 259 6.45 -6.99 19.88
N ASP A 260 7.16 -8.10 19.73
CA ASP A 260 8.35 -8.41 20.52
C ASP A 260 9.59 -7.87 19.81
N ARG A 261 10.55 -7.34 20.57
CA ARG A 261 11.87 -6.97 20.02
C ARG A 261 12.57 -8.23 19.52
N TYR A 262 13.16 -8.16 18.32
CA TYR A 262 13.90 -9.29 17.76
C TYR A 262 15.09 -9.64 18.67
N ASP A 263 15.17 -10.93 19.01
CA ASP A 263 16.28 -11.52 19.75
C ASP A 263 17.04 -12.47 18.78
N PRO A 264 18.25 -12.09 18.34
CA PRO A 264 19.07 -12.91 17.45
C PRO A 264 19.60 -14.21 18.10
N LYS A 265 19.51 -14.34 19.44
CA LYS A 265 19.93 -15.54 20.18
C LYS A 265 18.79 -16.52 20.45
N ALA A 266 17.54 -16.12 20.20
CA ALA A 266 16.38 -16.99 20.35
C ALA A 266 16.38 -18.11 19.30
N ASP A 267 15.78 -19.25 19.65
CA ASP A 267 15.53 -20.34 18.70
C ASP A 267 14.71 -19.79 17.50
N PRO A 268 15.17 -19.96 16.24
CA PRO A 268 14.43 -19.52 15.06
C PRO A 268 12.98 -20.01 15.00
N ALA A 269 12.68 -21.20 15.56
CA ALA A 269 11.33 -21.74 15.62
C ALA A 269 10.35 -20.82 16.38
N THR A 270 10.86 -20.01 17.32
CA THR A 270 10.08 -19.03 18.10
C THR A 270 9.33 -18.03 17.21
N TYR A 271 9.87 -17.72 16.04
CA TYR A 271 9.33 -16.70 15.14
C TYR A 271 8.41 -17.27 14.05
N HIS A 272 8.30 -18.60 13.95
CA HIS A 272 7.48 -19.30 12.96
C HIS A 272 7.71 -18.77 11.54
N TYR A 273 8.97 -18.80 11.11
CA TYR A 273 9.36 -18.31 9.80
C TYR A 273 8.72 -19.10 8.67
N GLN A 274 8.21 -18.38 7.67
CA GLN A 274 7.65 -18.95 6.43
C GLN A 274 8.28 -18.30 5.21
N ASN A 275 8.35 -19.04 4.10
CA ASN A 275 8.91 -18.54 2.85
C ASN A 275 7.83 -17.81 2.02
N PHE A 276 8.08 -16.53 1.73
CA PHE A 276 7.21 -15.60 1.01
C PHE A 276 7.64 -15.40 -0.45
N GLY A 277 8.52 -16.23 -1.00
CA GLY A 277 8.89 -16.22 -2.41
C GLY A 277 10.38 -16.07 -2.63
N TYR A 278 10.74 -15.63 -3.83
CA TYR A 278 12.11 -15.66 -4.32
C TYR A 278 12.52 -14.36 -4.99
N PHE A 279 13.81 -14.07 -4.96
CA PHE A 279 14.46 -13.00 -5.71
C PHE A 279 15.76 -13.51 -6.32
N LEU A 280 16.26 -12.82 -7.33
CA LEU A 280 17.49 -13.16 -8.03
C LEU A 280 18.42 -11.95 -8.02
N LEU A 281 19.70 -12.16 -7.76
CA LEU A 281 20.77 -11.19 -7.93
C LEU A 281 21.80 -11.73 -8.91
N PHE A 282 22.43 -10.85 -9.68
CA PHE A 282 23.42 -11.27 -10.65
C PHE A 282 24.59 -10.29 -10.83
N GLU A 283 25.74 -10.86 -11.18
CA GLU A 283 26.99 -10.13 -11.44
C GLU A 283 26.96 -9.34 -12.75
N PRO A 284 27.84 -8.34 -12.90
CA PRO A 284 27.85 -7.44 -14.06
C PRO A 284 27.90 -8.10 -15.43
N PHE A 285 28.44 -9.32 -15.55
CA PHE A 285 28.49 -10.00 -16.85
C PHE A 285 27.11 -10.45 -17.35
N TRP A 286 26.11 -10.59 -16.47
CA TRP A 286 24.71 -10.86 -16.83
C TRP A 286 23.97 -9.62 -17.34
N ASN A 287 24.55 -8.41 -17.19
CA ASN A 287 23.88 -7.15 -17.45
C ASN A 287 23.35 -7.00 -18.87
N ALA A 288 24.08 -7.50 -19.88
CA ALA A 288 23.64 -7.42 -21.27
C ALA A 288 22.34 -8.22 -21.50
N GLU A 289 22.27 -9.42 -20.92
CA GLU A 289 21.10 -10.29 -21.02
C GLU A 289 19.95 -9.77 -20.15
N ALA A 290 20.25 -9.24 -18.96
CA ALA A 290 19.27 -8.59 -18.11
C ALA A 290 18.65 -7.35 -18.77
N LYS A 291 19.44 -6.49 -19.43
CA LYS A 291 18.93 -5.34 -20.21
C LYS A 291 17.97 -5.77 -21.31
N ARG A 292 18.28 -6.87 -22.02
CA ARG A 292 17.42 -7.44 -23.07
C ARG A 292 16.08 -7.91 -22.52
N LEU A 293 16.10 -8.59 -21.37
CA LEU A 293 14.93 -9.28 -20.83
C LEU A 293 14.08 -8.44 -19.88
N PHE A 294 14.72 -7.52 -19.15
CA PHE A 294 14.18 -6.72 -18.04
C PHE A 294 14.53 -5.24 -18.20
N PRO A 295 14.02 -4.56 -19.26
CA PRO A 295 14.35 -3.16 -19.53
C PRO A 295 13.95 -2.19 -18.41
N PHE A 296 13.06 -2.60 -17.50
CA PHE A 296 12.64 -1.80 -16.34
C PHE A 296 13.75 -1.58 -15.30
N LEU A 297 14.87 -2.31 -15.38
CA LEU A 297 16.01 -2.11 -14.48
C LEU A 297 16.78 -0.81 -14.79
N GLU A 298 16.51 -0.16 -15.93
CA GLU A 298 17.09 1.14 -16.33
C GLU A 298 18.62 1.21 -16.20
N MET A 299 19.28 0.07 -16.45
CA MET A 299 20.70 -0.10 -16.26
C MET A 299 21.48 0.84 -17.21
N PRO A 300 22.32 1.76 -16.71
CA PRO A 300 23.00 2.74 -17.55
C PRO A 300 23.88 2.09 -18.63
N ASP A 301 23.89 2.66 -19.84
CA ASP A 301 24.98 2.46 -20.80
C ASP A 301 26.09 3.44 -20.44
N VAL A 302 27.32 2.96 -20.24
CA VAL A 302 28.41 3.82 -19.76
C VAL A 302 28.75 4.91 -20.80
N ALA A 303 28.20 6.12 -20.63
CA ALA A 303 28.84 7.45 -20.64
C ALA A 303 27.78 8.57 -20.84
N VAL A 304 27.73 9.53 -19.91
CA VAL A 304 26.87 10.75 -19.91
C VAL A 304 27.66 11.93 -20.50
N PRO A 305 27.01 12.96 -21.08
CA PRO A 305 26.81 14.20 -20.32
C PRO A 305 25.37 14.77 -20.41
N ALA A 306 24.97 15.42 -19.31
CA ALA A 306 23.68 16.06 -19.09
C ALA A 306 23.52 17.39 -19.84
N GLU A 307 22.31 17.70 -20.32
CA GLU A 307 21.92 19.05 -20.76
C GLU A 307 20.50 19.47 -20.29
N VAL A 308 20.51 20.58 -19.54
CA VAL A 308 19.63 21.78 -19.49
C VAL A 308 18.10 21.66 -19.21
N PRO A 309 17.57 22.41 -18.22
CA PRO A 309 16.13 22.50 -17.94
C PRO A 309 15.37 23.27 -19.04
N LYS A 310 14.24 22.71 -19.51
CA LYS A 310 13.28 23.42 -20.37
C LYS A 310 12.13 24.02 -19.56
N ALA A 311 11.75 25.21 -20.00
CA ALA A 311 10.90 26.18 -19.34
C ALA A 311 9.45 25.75 -19.07
N SER A 312 8.91 26.38 -18.02
CA SER A 312 7.52 26.49 -17.58
C SER A 312 6.47 26.53 -18.70
N ALA A 313 5.44 25.69 -18.55
CA ALA A 313 4.18 25.79 -19.28
C ALA A 313 3.29 26.94 -18.74
N PRO A 314 2.38 27.53 -19.54
CA PRO A 314 1.64 28.72 -19.18
C PRO A 314 0.45 28.44 -18.24
N ALA A 315 0.12 29.45 -17.44
CA ALA A 315 -1.03 29.46 -16.52
C ALA A 315 -2.38 29.29 -17.27
N PRO A 316 -3.35 28.55 -16.70
CA PRO A 316 -4.68 28.42 -17.28
C PRO A 316 -5.50 29.71 -17.13
N ALA A 317 -6.33 29.98 -18.15
CA ALA A 317 -7.19 31.17 -18.26
C ALA A 317 -8.25 31.29 -17.13
N PRO A 318 -8.71 32.52 -16.80
CA PRO A 318 -9.66 32.75 -15.72
C PRO A 318 -11.04 32.16 -16.05
N THR A 319 -11.56 31.38 -15.12
CA THR A 319 -12.93 30.82 -15.15
C THR A 319 -13.94 31.92 -14.82
N PRO A 320 -15.14 31.97 -15.43
CA PRO A 320 -16.18 32.94 -15.08
C PRO A 320 -16.61 32.80 -13.60
N PRO A 321 -17.11 33.89 -12.97
CA PRO A 321 -17.48 33.88 -11.57
C PRO A 321 -18.62 32.88 -11.34
N PRO A 322 -18.54 32.04 -10.30
CA PRO A 322 -19.60 31.10 -10.00
C PRO A 322 -20.88 31.83 -9.58
N THR A 323 -22.01 31.20 -9.86
CA THR A 323 -23.31 31.47 -9.25
C THR A 323 -23.19 31.42 -7.71
N ASP A 324 -23.98 32.25 -7.01
CA ASP A 324 -23.97 32.48 -5.55
C ASP A 324 -23.78 31.20 -4.70
N LYS A 325 -24.39 30.09 -5.12
CA LYS A 325 -24.30 28.75 -4.48
C LYS A 325 -22.87 28.28 -4.20
N PHE A 326 -21.91 28.46 -5.12
CA PHE A 326 -20.58 27.83 -4.97
C PHE A 326 -19.62 28.61 -4.06
N SER A 327 -19.97 29.83 -3.67
CA SER A 327 -19.18 30.69 -2.78
C SER A 327 -19.81 30.88 -1.39
N THR A 328 -21.08 30.51 -1.22
CA THR A 328 -21.86 30.81 -0.02
C THR A 328 -21.90 29.62 0.94
N LEU A 329 -21.41 29.85 2.17
CA LEU A 329 -21.40 28.86 3.24
C LEU A 329 -22.76 28.76 3.95
N SER A 330 -23.20 27.55 4.23
CA SER A 330 -24.34 27.25 5.11
C SER A 330 -23.82 27.02 6.53
N LEU A 331 -23.93 28.03 7.39
CA LEU A 331 -23.43 27.97 8.76
C LEU A 331 -24.57 27.98 9.79
N ALA A 332 -24.37 27.30 10.91
CA ALA A 332 -25.32 27.32 12.02
C ALA A 332 -25.36 28.70 12.70
N ASP A 333 -26.56 29.16 13.02
CA ASP A 333 -26.80 30.38 13.79
C ASP A 333 -27.90 30.15 14.86
N PRO A 334 -27.55 30.18 16.17
CA PRO A 334 -26.19 30.32 16.71
C PRO A 334 -25.32 29.10 16.37
N THR A 335 -23.99 29.27 16.41
CA THR A 335 -23.05 28.16 16.18
C THR A 335 -23.22 27.07 17.24
N ASP A 336 -23.27 25.81 16.79
CA ASP A 336 -23.40 24.63 17.65
C ASP A 336 -22.15 23.74 17.54
N GLY A 337 -21.03 24.17 18.12
CA GLY A 337 -19.77 23.43 18.10
C GLY A 337 -18.57 24.30 18.47
N ASP A 338 -17.36 23.73 18.38
CA ASP A 338 -16.12 24.49 18.63
C ASP A 338 -15.71 25.29 17.38
N VAL A 339 -16.18 26.54 17.28
CA VAL A 339 -15.90 27.41 16.14
C VAL A 339 -14.88 28.48 16.53
N ASP A 340 -13.65 28.35 16.01
CA ASP A 340 -12.67 29.44 16.06
C ASP A 340 -13.04 30.51 15.02
N ALA A 341 -13.51 31.66 15.52
CA ALA A 341 -13.91 32.78 14.67
C ALA A 341 -12.77 33.37 13.83
N ALA A 342 -11.51 33.30 14.29
CA ALA A 342 -10.36 33.73 13.51
C ALA A 342 -10.09 32.76 12.37
N ARG A 343 -10.08 31.46 12.67
CA ARG A 343 -9.89 30.42 11.66
C ARG A 343 -11.01 30.40 10.62
N LEU A 344 -12.26 30.64 11.03
CA LEU A 344 -13.38 30.75 10.09
C LEU A 344 -13.25 31.96 9.16
N ARG A 345 -12.69 33.08 9.62
CA ARG A 345 -12.37 34.23 8.74
C ARG A 345 -11.29 33.88 7.72
N GLU A 346 -10.28 33.11 8.10
CA GLU A 346 -9.27 32.60 7.17
C GLU A 346 -9.92 31.72 6.09
N VAL A 347 -10.78 30.78 6.48
CA VAL A 347 -11.51 29.92 5.52
C VAL A 347 -12.32 30.76 4.53
N ARG A 348 -13.02 31.81 5.00
CA ARG A 348 -13.77 32.72 4.12
C ARG A 348 -12.86 33.49 3.17
N ALA A 349 -11.68 33.91 3.62
CA ALA A 349 -10.69 34.55 2.77
C ALA A 349 -10.15 33.57 1.72
N ASP A 350 -9.86 32.33 2.11
CA ASP A 350 -9.39 31.27 1.21
C ASP A 350 -10.44 30.96 0.13
N ILE A 351 -11.73 30.86 0.48
CA ILE A 351 -12.84 30.72 -0.48
C ILE A 351 -12.91 31.87 -1.46
N LYS A 352 -12.80 33.11 -0.96
CA LYS A 352 -12.79 34.31 -1.81
C LYS A 352 -11.60 34.30 -2.78
N ASN A 353 -10.43 33.87 -2.32
CA ASN A 353 -9.20 33.84 -3.12
C ASN A 353 -9.22 32.71 -4.16
N ALA A 354 -9.71 31.53 -3.79
CA ALA A 354 -9.83 30.38 -4.69
C ALA A 354 -10.99 30.52 -5.70
N GLY A 355 -11.96 31.39 -5.40
CA GLY A 355 -13.12 31.69 -6.22
C GLY A 355 -14.34 30.81 -5.93
N ASP A 356 -14.18 29.66 -5.30
CA ASP A 356 -15.28 28.82 -4.79
C ASP A 356 -14.84 27.85 -3.68
N ILE A 357 -15.82 27.25 -3.01
CA ILE A 357 -15.61 26.32 -1.89
C ILE A 357 -14.90 25.03 -2.34
N MET A 358 -15.26 24.46 -3.50
CA MET A 358 -14.70 23.18 -3.96
C MET A 358 -13.21 23.30 -4.32
N ARG A 359 -12.79 24.42 -4.94
CA ARG A 359 -11.38 24.73 -5.20
C ARG A 359 -10.59 24.93 -3.91
N THR A 360 -11.21 25.52 -2.90
CA THR A 360 -10.59 25.66 -1.56
C THR A 360 -10.35 24.30 -0.92
N LEU A 361 -11.35 23.42 -0.95
CA LEU A 361 -11.24 22.07 -0.40
C LEU A 361 -10.23 21.20 -1.18
N LYS A 362 -10.16 21.36 -2.50
CA LYS A 362 -9.10 20.76 -3.31
C LYS A 362 -7.73 21.28 -2.88
N SER A 363 -7.57 22.59 -2.71
CA SER A 363 -6.30 23.18 -2.26
C SER A 363 -5.90 22.64 -0.88
N TYR A 364 -6.84 22.46 0.04
CA TYR A 364 -6.57 21.85 1.34
C TYR A 364 -6.12 20.39 1.20
N SER A 365 -6.80 19.62 0.35
CA SER A 365 -6.40 18.25 0.00
C SER A 365 -4.97 18.21 -0.58
N ASP A 366 -4.65 19.10 -1.51
CA ASP A 366 -3.33 19.18 -2.15
C ASP A 366 -2.24 19.53 -1.12
N ILE A 367 -2.49 20.48 -0.22
CA ILE A 367 -1.58 20.87 0.87
C ILE A 367 -1.34 19.70 1.82
N LEU A 368 -2.41 19.08 2.34
CA LEU A 368 -2.30 17.96 3.27
C LEU A 368 -1.59 16.76 2.63
N THR A 369 -1.80 16.57 1.33
CA THR A 369 -1.10 15.53 0.55
C THR A 369 0.39 15.86 0.43
N ALA A 370 0.78 17.12 0.26
CA ALA A 370 2.19 17.50 0.14
C ALA A 370 2.93 17.55 1.48
N GLU A 371 2.24 17.89 2.58
CA GLU A 371 2.85 18.06 3.90
C GLU A 371 3.15 16.72 4.60
N HIS A 372 2.34 15.68 4.35
CA HIS A 372 2.43 14.37 5.01
C HIS A 372 2.41 14.40 6.55
N LYS A 373 1.89 15.47 7.17
CA LYS A 373 1.83 15.64 8.62
C LYS A 373 0.44 15.37 9.16
N THR A 374 0.37 14.84 10.39
CA THR A 374 -0.90 14.65 11.13
C THR A 374 -1.37 15.91 11.84
N VAL A 375 -0.46 16.88 12.03
CA VAL A 375 -0.72 18.21 12.58
C VAL A 375 -0.47 19.24 11.48
N SER A 376 -1.53 19.92 11.05
CA SER A 376 -1.48 20.94 10.02
C SER A 376 -2.54 22.01 10.31
N PRO A 377 -2.23 23.32 10.12
CA PRO A 377 -3.25 24.36 10.17
C PRO A 377 -4.42 24.12 9.21
N THR A 378 -4.20 23.32 8.16
CA THR A 378 -5.25 22.93 7.21
C THR A 378 -6.27 21.99 7.85
N PHE A 379 -5.86 21.10 8.76
CA PHE A 379 -6.80 20.30 9.55
C PHE A 379 -7.63 21.18 10.49
N ASP A 380 -7.03 22.19 11.14
CA ASP A 380 -7.77 23.14 11.98
C ASP A 380 -8.84 23.90 11.18
N LYS A 381 -8.54 24.27 9.92
CA LYS A 381 -9.50 24.89 9.00
C LYS A 381 -10.65 23.95 8.66
N LEU A 382 -10.37 22.68 8.34
CA LEU A 382 -11.40 21.67 8.07
C LEU A 382 -12.27 21.41 9.31
N HIS A 383 -11.66 21.30 10.49
CA HIS A 383 -12.34 21.15 11.77
C HIS A 383 -13.26 22.34 12.08
N THR A 384 -12.76 23.56 11.88
CA THR A 384 -13.54 24.79 12.08
C THR A 384 -14.71 24.87 11.11
N LEU A 385 -14.48 24.54 9.83
CA LEU A 385 -15.52 24.55 8.81
C LEU A 385 -16.60 23.50 9.09
N PHE A 386 -16.20 22.29 9.51
CA PHE A 386 -17.12 21.26 9.97
C PHE A 386 -17.95 21.77 11.15
N ASN A 387 -17.31 22.33 12.18
CA ASN A 387 -18.00 22.80 13.37
C ASN A 387 -18.96 23.96 13.11
N ALA A 388 -18.64 24.83 12.15
CA ALA A 388 -19.50 25.94 11.76
C ALA A 388 -20.70 25.52 10.88
N GLY A 389 -20.64 24.36 10.21
CA GLY A 389 -21.69 23.88 9.32
C GLY A 389 -22.98 23.48 10.04
N ILE A 390 -24.08 23.34 9.30
CA ILE A 390 -25.41 22.98 9.84
C ILE A 390 -25.55 21.46 9.91
N ALA A 391 -26.12 20.93 10.99
CA ALA A 391 -26.51 19.52 11.07
C ALA A 391 -27.67 19.22 10.09
N PRO A 392 -27.48 18.38 9.05
CA PRO A 392 -28.58 18.03 8.15
C PRO A 392 -29.72 17.37 8.94
N GLN A 393 -30.96 17.77 8.66
CA GLN A 393 -32.14 17.16 9.31
C GLN A 393 -32.64 15.93 8.54
N THR A 394 -32.36 15.88 7.25
CA THR A 394 -32.77 14.80 6.34
C THR A 394 -31.72 14.61 5.25
N MET A 395 -31.55 13.36 4.81
CA MET A 395 -30.75 13.01 3.64
C MET A 395 -31.55 11.99 2.83
N ASN A 396 -31.68 12.18 1.51
CA ASN A 396 -32.45 11.24 0.70
C ASN A 396 -31.83 11.02 -0.68
N GLY A 397 -31.84 9.78 -1.13
CA GLY A 397 -31.29 9.41 -2.43
C GLY A 397 -29.77 9.28 -2.37
N PHE A 398 -29.12 9.59 -3.48
CA PHE A 398 -27.71 9.31 -3.69
C PHE A 398 -26.88 10.61 -3.75
N TYR A 399 -25.78 10.62 -2.99
CA TYR A 399 -24.82 11.73 -2.95
C TYR A 399 -23.43 11.23 -3.37
N ARG A 400 -22.76 12.02 -4.20
CA ARG A 400 -21.42 11.73 -4.73
C ARG A 400 -20.38 11.90 -3.63
N GLY A 401 -19.48 10.94 -3.52
CA GLY A 401 -18.39 10.94 -2.55
C GLY A 401 -17.11 11.55 -3.11
N ALA A 402 -16.37 12.26 -2.28
CA ALA A 402 -14.98 12.59 -2.53
C ALA A 402 -14.17 12.54 -1.23
N LEU A 403 -12.91 12.14 -1.26
CA LEU A 403 -12.05 12.24 -0.09
C LEU A 403 -11.26 13.56 -0.12
N ILE A 404 -11.16 14.23 1.02
CA ILE A 404 -10.23 15.36 1.20
C ILE A 404 -8.87 14.84 1.67
N SER A 405 -8.84 14.09 2.77
CA SER A 405 -7.60 13.53 3.33
C SER A 405 -7.91 12.46 4.37
N TRP A 406 -6.99 11.52 4.57
CA TRP A 406 -6.95 10.73 5.80
C TRP A 406 -6.10 11.43 6.86
N GLN A 407 -6.13 10.94 8.08
CA GLN A 407 -5.31 11.38 9.18
C GLN A 407 -4.88 10.16 9.99
N SER A 408 -3.57 9.91 10.07
CA SER A 408 -3.04 8.87 10.97
C SER A 408 -3.38 9.18 12.42
N GLN A 409 -4.10 8.28 13.08
CA GLN A 409 -4.46 8.37 14.49
C GLN A 409 -4.30 7.02 15.20
N GLY A 410 -4.55 6.99 16.51
CA GLY A 410 -4.45 5.78 17.32
C GLY A 410 -3.00 5.34 17.50
N LEU A 411 -2.69 4.08 17.18
CA LEU A 411 -1.33 3.54 17.26
C LEU A 411 -0.34 4.25 16.32
N LEU A 412 -0.85 4.96 15.30
CA LEU A 412 -0.03 5.70 14.35
C LEU A 412 0.17 7.18 14.72
N ALA A 413 -0.58 7.70 15.70
CA ALA A 413 -0.48 9.10 16.11
C ALA A 413 0.93 9.52 16.62
N PRO A 414 1.68 8.68 17.37
CA PRO A 414 3.00 9.07 17.90
C PRO A 414 4.07 9.32 16.83
N PHE A 415 3.84 8.90 15.58
CA PHE A 415 4.81 9.10 14.49
C PHE A 415 4.72 10.49 13.86
N GLU A 416 3.70 11.29 14.20
CA GLU A 416 3.40 12.62 13.66
C GLU A 416 3.24 12.71 12.12
N GLU A 417 3.46 11.61 11.40
CA GLU A 417 3.34 11.46 9.95
C GLU A 417 2.00 10.85 9.53
N ASN A 418 1.42 11.40 8.47
CA ASN A 418 0.11 10.99 7.94
C ASN A 418 0.23 9.79 6.97
N ALA A 419 0.85 8.72 7.47
CA ALA A 419 1.04 7.45 6.78
C ALA A 419 -0.25 6.89 6.14
N ILE A 420 -1.42 7.03 6.78
CA ILE A 420 -2.70 6.55 6.21
C ILE A 420 -3.07 7.38 4.96
N SER A 421 -2.87 8.70 4.97
CA SER A 421 -3.17 9.53 3.79
C SER A 421 -2.21 9.23 2.63
N VAL A 422 -0.95 8.92 2.92
CA VAL A 422 0.02 8.47 1.91
C VAL A 422 -0.41 7.12 1.33
N ALA A 423 -0.72 6.15 2.19
CA ALA A 423 -1.21 4.83 1.79
C ALA A 423 -2.52 4.91 0.99
N TRP A 424 -3.41 5.84 1.34
CA TRP A 424 -4.64 6.04 0.58
C TRP A 424 -4.40 6.64 -0.80
N GLN A 425 -3.59 7.69 -0.95
CA GLN A 425 -3.28 8.23 -2.28
C GLN A 425 -2.70 7.13 -3.19
N ALA A 426 -1.95 6.21 -2.58
CA ALA A 426 -1.42 5.03 -3.22
C ALA A 426 -2.48 3.97 -3.59
N SER A 427 -3.45 3.71 -2.69
CA SER A 427 -4.50 2.70 -2.88
C SER A 427 -5.78 3.24 -3.52
N ARG A 428 -5.88 4.55 -3.76
CA ARG A 428 -7.04 5.27 -4.30
C ARG A 428 -7.48 4.76 -5.67
N PHE A 429 -6.52 4.32 -6.49
CA PHE A 429 -6.80 3.65 -7.77
C PHE A 429 -7.56 2.32 -7.62
N PHE A 430 -7.58 1.77 -6.41
CA PHE A 430 -8.30 0.54 -6.05
C PHE A 430 -9.57 0.82 -5.26
N SER A 431 -9.89 2.09 -4.94
CA SER A 431 -11.13 2.43 -4.24
C SER A 431 -12.27 2.55 -5.26
N PRO A 432 -13.21 1.60 -5.32
CA PRO A 432 -14.36 1.70 -6.21
C PRO A 432 -15.42 2.68 -5.67
N TRP A 433 -15.18 3.36 -4.55
CA TRP A 433 -16.15 4.21 -3.86
C TRP A 433 -16.61 5.39 -4.71
N THR A 434 -17.93 5.53 -4.87
CA THR A 434 -18.56 6.58 -5.68
C THR A 434 -19.40 7.55 -4.85
N GLY A 435 -19.77 7.17 -3.62
CA GLY A 435 -20.63 7.97 -2.76
C GLY A 435 -21.45 7.14 -1.79
N LYS A 436 -22.57 7.71 -1.33
CA LYS A 436 -23.45 7.09 -0.35
C LYS A 436 -24.92 7.27 -0.76
N LYS A 437 -25.73 6.24 -0.50
CA LYS A 437 -27.18 6.26 -0.72
C LYS A 437 -27.91 6.23 0.62
N PHE A 438 -28.98 7.00 0.73
CA PHE A 438 -29.82 7.19 1.91
C PHE A 438 -31.26 6.83 1.55
N ASN A 439 -31.82 5.83 2.22
CA ASN A 439 -33.21 5.42 2.04
C ASN A 439 -33.96 5.57 3.37
N PRO A 440 -35.03 6.36 3.44
CA PRO A 440 -35.85 6.46 4.65
C PRO A 440 -36.37 5.09 5.07
N ILE A 441 -36.43 4.85 6.37
CA ILE A 441 -37.02 3.63 6.95
C ILE A 441 -38.04 3.98 8.02
N ASP A 442 -38.95 3.04 8.28
CA ASP A 442 -39.89 3.13 9.39
C ASP A 442 -39.31 2.53 10.68
N GLU A 443 -40.08 2.58 11.76
CA GLU A 443 -39.68 2.08 13.08
C GLU A 443 -39.42 0.57 13.09
N ALA A 444 -40.18 -0.19 12.29
CA ALA A 444 -40.03 -1.64 12.21
C ALA A 444 -38.71 -2.04 11.54
N GLU A 445 -38.37 -1.40 10.40
CA GLU A 445 -37.08 -1.61 9.75
C GLU A 445 -35.92 -1.08 10.60
N LEU A 446 -36.08 0.04 11.31
CA LEU A 446 -35.05 0.52 12.24
C LEU A 446 -34.78 -0.50 13.35
N ALA A 447 -35.82 -1.05 13.99
CA ALA A 447 -35.66 -2.05 15.03
C ALA A 447 -34.97 -3.31 14.52
N LYS A 448 -35.25 -3.73 13.28
CA LYS A 448 -34.58 -4.86 12.62
C LYS A 448 -33.09 -4.63 12.43
N TRP A 449 -32.68 -3.44 11.97
CA TRP A 449 -31.25 -3.16 11.70
C TRP A 449 -30.44 -2.84 12.96
N THR A 450 -31.09 -2.39 14.03
CA THR A 450 -30.45 -2.01 15.29
C THR A 450 -30.68 -3.01 16.42
N GLU A 451 -31.35 -4.14 16.14
CA GLU A 451 -31.78 -5.13 17.15
C GLU A 451 -32.62 -4.49 18.28
N GLY A 452 -33.37 -3.43 17.95
CA GLY A 452 -34.13 -2.63 18.92
C GLY A 452 -33.27 -1.71 19.80
N GLY A 453 -31.97 -1.62 19.55
CA GLY A 453 -31.03 -0.77 20.30
C GLY A 453 -31.19 0.73 20.03
N GLU A 454 -31.99 1.11 19.02
CA GLU A 454 -32.32 2.50 18.75
C GLU A 454 -33.80 2.67 18.43
N SER A 455 -34.47 3.60 19.12
CA SER A 455 -35.87 3.96 18.85
C SER A 455 -35.97 5.05 17.77
N MET A 456 -37.10 5.09 17.04
CA MET A 456 -37.33 6.12 16.02
C MET A 456 -37.36 7.52 16.66
N GLY A 457 -38.17 7.69 17.71
CA GLY A 457 -38.35 8.97 18.38
C GLY A 457 -38.97 10.02 17.44
N SER A 458 -38.59 11.29 17.60
CA SER A 458 -39.02 12.39 16.72
C SER A 458 -38.18 12.54 15.46
N ASP A 459 -36.99 11.92 15.42
CA ASP A 459 -36.03 12.07 14.34
C ASP A 459 -36.20 10.94 13.31
N PRO A 460 -36.10 11.22 11.99
CA PRO A 460 -36.15 10.17 10.97
C PRO A 460 -34.94 9.25 11.04
N ALA A 461 -35.07 8.04 10.51
CA ALA A 461 -33.98 7.09 10.34
C ALA A 461 -33.85 6.66 8.88
N TYR A 462 -32.63 6.26 8.51
CA TYR A 462 -32.31 5.90 7.14
C TYR A 462 -31.45 4.64 7.10
N ASN A 463 -31.84 3.67 6.27
CA ASN A 463 -30.97 2.56 5.88
C ASN A 463 -30.12 2.98 4.69
N CYS A 464 -28.82 2.98 4.89
CA CYS A 464 -27.87 3.62 4.01
C CYS A 464 -26.76 2.65 3.59
N SER A 465 -26.09 2.99 2.50
CA SER A 465 -24.96 2.21 2.00
C SER A 465 -23.93 3.10 1.32
N ASN A 466 -22.67 2.65 1.34
CA ASN A 466 -21.68 3.13 0.39
C ASN A 466 -21.99 2.54 -0.98
N THR A 467 -21.74 3.31 -2.04
CA THR A 467 -21.92 2.86 -3.41
C THR A 467 -20.58 2.71 -4.09
N VAL A 468 -20.45 1.70 -4.94
CA VAL A 468 -19.19 1.36 -5.60
C VAL A 468 -19.40 1.08 -7.09
N ALA A 469 -18.43 1.47 -7.93
CA ALA A 469 -18.42 1.18 -9.36
C ALA A 469 -17.21 0.31 -9.72
N PHE A 470 -17.41 -0.66 -10.60
CA PHE A 470 -16.42 -1.64 -11.03
C PHE A 470 -16.22 -1.57 -12.54
N ARG A 471 -15.59 -0.49 -12.99
CA ARG A 471 -15.42 -0.15 -14.40
C ARG A 471 -14.18 -0.84 -14.98
N THR A 472 -13.10 -0.90 -14.21
CA THR A 472 -11.83 -1.51 -14.61
C THR A 472 -11.75 -2.99 -14.24
N LEU A 473 -10.84 -3.74 -14.89
CA LEU A 473 -10.57 -5.14 -14.53
C LEU A 473 -10.14 -5.29 -13.06
N LYS A 474 -9.38 -4.32 -12.54
CA LYS A 474 -8.89 -4.30 -11.15
C LYS A 474 -10.03 -4.05 -10.15
N GLU A 475 -10.97 -3.17 -10.47
CA GLU A 475 -12.15 -2.95 -9.63
C GLU A 475 -13.10 -4.16 -9.65
N LYS A 476 -13.30 -4.78 -10.83
CA LYS A 476 -14.07 -6.03 -10.94
C LYS A 476 -13.44 -7.16 -10.12
N PHE A 477 -12.11 -7.23 -10.06
CA PHE A 477 -11.42 -8.17 -9.18
C PHE A 477 -11.62 -7.81 -7.69
N THR A 478 -11.51 -6.52 -7.34
CA THR A 478 -11.79 -6.03 -5.97
C THR A 478 -13.19 -6.43 -5.49
N ARG A 479 -14.17 -6.43 -6.40
CA ARG A 479 -15.52 -6.94 -6.14
C ARG A 479 -15.51 -8.42 -5.72
N GLU A 480 -14.82 -9.27 -6.48
CA GLU A 480 -14.76 -10.70 -6.19
C GLU A 480 -13.98 -11.00 -4.90
N VAL A 481 -12.88 -10.28 -4.63
CA VAL A 481 -12.17 -10.35 -3.34
C VAL A 481 -13.07 -9.93 -2.18
N SER A 482 -13.83 -8.86 -2.34
CA SER A 482 -14.76 -8.38 -1.31
C SER A 482 -15.85 -9.43 -1.01
N LYS A 483 -16.40 -10.06 -2.04
CA LYS A 483 -17.37 -11.17 -1.88
C LYS A 483 -16.76 -12.36 -1.15
N LEU A 484 -15.53 -12.75 -1.51
CA LEU A 484 -14.81 -13.84 -0.87
C LEU A 484 -14.49 -13.54 0.61
N ALA A 485 -14.15 -12.28 0.92
CA ALA A 485 -13.93 -11.80 2.29
C ALA A 485 -15.23 -11.68 3.11
N GLY A 486 -16.38 -12.06 2.53
CA GLY A 486 -17.68 -12.02 3.20
C GLY A 486 -18.25 -10.60 3.35
N VAL A 487 -17.73 -9.61 2.61
CA VAL A 487 -18.30 -8.27 2.57
C VAL A 487 -19.72 -8.37 2.00
N ARG A 488 -20.71 -7.93 2.79
CA ARG A 488 -22.08 -7.82 2.28
C ARG A 488 -22.11 -6.82 1.14
N MET A 489 -22.52 -7.30 -0.03
CA MET A 489 -22.64 -6.49 -1.24
C MET A 489 -23.97 -6.78 -1.94
N GLU A 490 -24.68 -5.73 -2.33
CA GLU A 490 -25.95 -5.82 -3.04
C GLU A 490 -25.81 -5.12 -4.38
N ASP A 491 -26.14 -5.80 -5.48
CA ASP A 491 -26.03 -5.22 -6.81
C ASP A 491 -27.02 -4.07 -7.00
N ALA A 492 -26.56 -2.99 -7.63
CA ALA A 492 -27.41 -1.87 -8.00
C ALA A 492 -28.41 -2.30 -9.08
N THR A 493 -29.63 -1.75 -9.04
CA THR A 493 -30.64 -2.01 -10.06
C THR A 493 -30.21 -1.44 -11.42
N PRO A 494 -30.78 -1.92 -12.54
CA PRO A 494 -30.49 -1.36 -13.86
C PRO A 494 -30.73 0.16 -13.93
N GLU A 495 -31.78 0.65 -13.27
CA GLU A 495 -32.13 2.07 -13.22
C GLU A 495 -31.07 2.88 -12.45
N GLU A 496 -30.56 2.33 -11.35
CA GLU A 496 -29.49 2.97 -10.56
C GLU A 496 -28.17 3.02 -11.32
N LYS A 497 -27.81 1.93 -12.00
CA LYS A 497 -26.63 1.89 -12.88
C LYS A 497 -26.72 2.94 -13.97
N GLN A 498 -27.89 3.03 -14.62
CA GLN A 498 -28.10 4.01 -15.69
C GLN A 498 -28.09 5.45 -15.16
N LYS A 499 -28.76 5.71 -14.04
CA LYS A 499 -28.95 7.07 -13.51
C LYS A 499 -27.74 7.60 -12.75
N TYR A 500 -27.08 6.75 -11.98
CA TYR A 500 -26.04 7.14 -11.04
C TYR A 500 -24.67 6.53 -11.36
N GLY A 501 -24.58 5.47 -12.16
CA GLY A 501 -23.30 4.94 -12.65
C GLY A 501 -22.45 4.23 -11.60
N TYR A 502 -23.06 3.74 -10.52
CA TYR A 502 -22.48 2.77 -9.58
C TYR A 502 -23.06 1.38 -9.81
N ASP A 503 -22.31 0.34 -9.45
CA ASP A 503 -22.63 -1.06 -9.75
C ASP A 503 -23.16 -1.85 -8.56
N ALA A 504 -22.82 -1.45 -7.34
CA ALA A 504 -23.27 -2.13 -6.12
C ALA A 504 -23.30 -1.20 -4.88
N HIS A 505 -23.97 -1.70 -3.85
CA HIS A 505 -24.02 -1.20 -2.49
C HIS A 505 -23.15 -2.08 -1.58
N THR A 506 -22.44 -1.46 -0.67
CA THR A 506 -21.59 -2.13 0.33
C THR A 506 -21.50 -1.26 1.59
N PHE A 507 -20.91 -1.79 2.67
CA PHE A 507 -20.66 -1.08 3.92
C PHE A 507 -21.89 -0.29 4.39
N PHE A 508 -22.90 -1.04 4.81
CA PHE A 508 -24.22 -0.52 5.16
C PHE A 508 -24.17 0.22 6.50
N PHE A 509 -25.04 1.21 6.71
CA PHE A 509 -25.07 1.98 7.95
C PHE A 509 -26.46 2.55 8.23
N ILE A 510 -26.69 2.90 9.50
CA ILE A 510 -27.88 3.62 9.93
C ILE A 510 -27.58 5.11 10.04
N GLY A 511 -28.31 5.91 9.26
CA GLY A 511 -28.21 7.37 9.24
C GLY A 511 -29.20 8.02 10.20
N ARG A 512 -28.73 8.93 11.06
CA ARG A 512 -29.56 9.62 12.05
C ARG A 512 -29.18 11.11 12.18
N PRO A 513 -30.15 12.05 12.06
CA PRO A 513 -29.89 13.47 12.32
C PRO A 513 -29.85 13.77 13.83
N ASN A 514 -29.52 15.02 14.18
CA ASN A 514 -29.61 15.58 15.53
C ASN A 514 -28.80 14.87 16.63
N LYS A 515 -27.89 13.97 16.25
CA LYS A 515 -26.97 13.33 17.18
C LYS A 515 -25.92 14.33 17.62
N THR A 516 -25.45 14.15 18.84
CA THR A 516 -24.31 14.89 19.36
C THR A 516 -23.03 14.21 18.85
N SER A 517 -22.08 14.98 18.35
CA SER A 517 -20.78 14.49 17.90
C SER A 517 -20.08 13.70 19.02
N MET A 518 -19.45 12.60 18.63
CA MET A 518 -18.73 11.70 19.51
C MET A 518 -17.31 12.20 19.83
N LEU A 519 -16.75 13.06 18.98
CA LEU A 519 -15.44 13.64 19.18
C LEU A 519 -15.53 14.75 20.24
N PRO A 520 -14.82 14.63 21.38
CA PRO A 520 -14.82 15.67 22.41
C PRO A 520 -14.41 17.05 21.87
N GLU A 521 -13.55 17.07 20.86
CA GLU A 521 -13.02 18.27 20.20
C GLU A 521 -14.11 19.07 19.44
N ASN A 522 -15.27 18.47 19.17
CA ASN A 522 -16.41 19.13 18.54
C ASN A 522 -17.38 19.78 19.57
N LYS A 523 -17.08 19.72 20.88
CA LYS A 523 -17.83 20.37 21.97
C LYS A 523 -19.36 20.21 21.91
N GLY A 524 -19.82 18.99 21.62
CA GLY A 524 -21.24 18.67 21.63
C GLY A 524 -22.02 19.13 20.41
N LYS A 525 -21.32 19.40 19.29
CA LYS A 525 -21.93 19.74 18.01
C LYS A 525 -23.05 18.79 17.59
N LYS A 526 -24.13 19.33 17.01
CA LYS A 526 -25.13 18.51 16.32
C LYS A 526 -24.64 18.11 14.94
N ILE A 527 -24.82 16.84 14.62
CA ILE A 527 -24.37 16.22 13.36
C ILE A 527 -25.44 15.29 12.82
N TYR A 528 -25.27 14.91 11.56
CA TYR A 528 -25.92 13.71 11.03
C TYR A 528 -24.92 12.55 11.11
N GLN A 529 -25.28 11.51 11.86
CA GLN A 529 -24.41 10.38 12.18
C GLN A 529 -24.65 9.22 11.23
N PHE A 530 -23.58 8.54 10.82
CA PHE A 530 -23.62 7.26 10.12
C PHE A 530 -23.06 6.17 11.05
N ASN A 531 -23.91 5.26 11.54
CA ASN A 531 -23.46 4.19 12.43
C ASN A 531 -23.35 2.85 11.68
N TYR A 532 -22.12 2.36 11.52
CA TYR A 532 -21.79 1.10 10.84
C TYR A 532 -21.71 -0.11 11.78
N ARG A 533 -21.83 0.11 13.10
CA ARG A 533 -21.43 -0.89 14.10
C ARG A 533 -22.53 -1.91 14.43
N TRP A 534 -23.74 -1.72 13.93
CA TRP A 534 -24.85 -2.63 14.18
C TRP A 534 -24.60 -4.00 13.56
N LYS A 535 -24.68 -5.06 14.39
CA LYS A 535 -24.41 -6.44 13.96
C LYS A 535 -25.24 -6.89 12.74
N PRO A 536 -26.55 -6.56 12.63
CA PRO A 536 -27.34 -6.95 11.46
C PRO A 536 -26.84 -6.38 10.13
N LEU A 537 -26.05 -5.31 10.14
CA LEU A 537 -25.47 -4.72 8.93
C LEU A 537 -24.40 -5.65 8.31
N LYS A 538 -23.76 -6.50 9.13
CA LYS A 538 -22.70 -7.45 8.74
C LYS A 538 -21.50 -6.77 8.07
N ASN A 539 -21.13 -5.59 8.56
CA ASN A 539 -19.88 -4.96 8.14
C ASN A 539 -18.70 -5.71 8.72
N ILE A 540 -17.62 -5.83 7.96
CA ILE A 540 -16.35 -6.41 8.40
C ILE A 540 -15.41 -5.29 8.89
N PRO A 541 -14.32 -5.61 9.59
CA PRO A 541 -13.27 -4.65 9.86
C PRO A 541 -12.67 -4.02 8.58
N PRO A 542 -12.30 -2.73 8.61
CA PRO A 542 -12.40 -1.82 9.75
C PRO A 542 -13.79 -1.17 9.91
N ASP A 543 -14.69 -1.27 8.93
CA ASP A 543 -15.98 -0.56 8.90
C ASP A 543 -16.90 -0.88 10.08
N CYS A 544 -16.83 -2.09 10.66
CA CYS A 544 -17.56 -2.41 11.88
C CYS A 544 -17.12 -1.63 13.14
N PHE A 545 -16.03 -0.86 13.05
CA PHE A 545 -15.56 0.08 14.08
C PHE A 545 -15.86 1.54 13.74
N CYS A 546 -16.45 1.80 12.58
CA CYS A 546 -16.64 3.14 12.04
C CYS A 546 -17.94 3.79 12.53
N ILE A 547 -17.85 5.10 12.78
CA ILE A 547 -18.99 6.00 12.82
C ILE A 547 -18.56 7.27 12.08
N ASP A 548 -19.30 7.66 11.04
CA ASP A 548 -19.04 8.94 10.38
C ASP A 548 -19.98 10.01 10.91
N GLU A 549 -19.56 11.26 10.79
CA GLU A 549 -20.37 12.42 11.12
C GLU A 549 -20.31 13.42 9.97
N ILE A 550 -21.43 14.00 9.58
CA ILE A 550 -21.46 15.04 8.55
C ILE A 550 -22.13 16.33 9.03
N ALA A 551 -21.65 17.44 8.50
CA ALA A 551 -22.25 18.76 8.58
C ALA A 551 -22.42 19.34 7.17
N GLN A 552 -23.53 20.00 6.91
CA GLN A 552 -23.73 20.76 5.68
C GLN A 552 -22.94 22.06 5.75
N ILE A 553 -22.06 22.27 4.77
CA ILE A 553 -21.19 23.47 4.70
C ILE A 553 -21.60 24.43 3.59
N ALA A 554 -22.39 23.96 2.62
CA ALA A 554 -23.08 24.76 1.62
C ALA A 554 -24.33 24.02 1.13
N GLU A 555 -25.22 24.70 0.40
CA GLU A 555 -26.38 24.05 -0.19
C GLU A 555 -25.94 22.88 -1.08
N GLY A 556 -26.34 21.65 -0.73
CA GLY A 556 -25.98 20.44 -1.46
C GLY A 556 -24.54 19.93 -1.28
N LEU A 557 -23.75 20.49 -0.36
CA LEU A 557 -22.39 20.06 -0.04
C LEU A 557 -22.20 19.82 1.46
N TYR A 558 -21.73 18.62 1.80
CA TYR A 558 -21.56 18.16 3.16
C TYR A 558 -20.10 17.78 3.40
N LEU A 559 -19.54 18.26 4.51
CA LEU A 559 -18.23 17.88 5.01
C LEU A 559 -18.40 16.79 6.07
N GLY A 560 -17.71 15.69 5.86
CA GLY A 560 -17.73 14.52 6.73
C GLY A 560 -16.42 14.31 7.48
N GLN A 561 -16.54 13.78 8.69
CA GLN A 561 -15.48 13.25 9.52
C GLN A 561 -15.60 11.73 9.56
N LEU A 562 -14.50 11.03 9.27
CA LEU A 562 -14.40 9.58 9.29
C LEU A 562 -13.77 9.14 10.62
N ILE A 563 -14.51 8.43 11.48
CA ILE A 563 -14.11 8.22 12.87
C ILE A 563 -14.14 6.73 13.19
N TYR A 564 -13.04 6.20 13.72
CA TYR A 564 -12.96 4.79 14.14
C TYR A 564 -12.72 4.66 15.63
N ALA A 565 -13.32 3.64 16.23
CA ALA A 565 -12.93 3.18 17.55
C ALA A 565 -11.48 2.70 17.52
N THR A 566 -10.69 3.04 18.54
CA THR A 566 -9.31 2.57 18.67
C THR A 566 -9.15 1.45 19.70
N ASP A 567 -10.19 1.18 20.50
CA ASP A 567 -10.26 0.02 21.37
C ASP A 567 -10.92 -1.17 20.64
N TRP A 568 -10.17 -1.80 19.72
CA TRP A 568 -10.69 -2.83 18.80
C TRP A 568 -11.12 -4.13 19.49
N LEU A 569 -10.64 -4.37 20.71
CA LEU A 569 -11.00 -5.56 21.50
C LEU A 569 -12.35 -5.41 22.19
N LYS A 570 -12.90 -4.19 22.29
CA LYS A 570 -14.17 -3.92 22.95
C LYS A 570 -15.35 -4.17 21.99
N PRO A 571 -16.23 -5.16 22.25
CA PRO A 571 -17.39 -5.41 21.40
C PRO A 571 -18.35 -4.22 21.37
N TRP A 572 -19.02 -4.00 20.24
CA TRP A 572 -20.06 -2.98 20.14
C TRP A 572 -21.30 -3.37 20.95
N ASP A 573 -21.72 -2.44 21.79
CA ASP A 573 -22.96 -2.42 22.56
C ASP A 573 -23.47 -0.96 22.59
N PRO A 574 -24.71 -0.69 22.11
CA PRO A 574 -25.28 0.65 22.09
C PRO A 574 -25.54 1.26 23.47
N ASN A 575 -25.59 0.44 24.53
CA ASN A 575 -25.78 0.93 25.91
C ASN A 575 -24.46 1.32 26.57
N THR A 576 -23.32 0.93 25.98
CA THR A 576 -22.01 1.30 26.49
C THR A 576 -21.71 2.76 26.15
N PRO A 577 -21.24 3.57 27.12
CA PRO A 577 -20.82 4.95 26.86
C PRO A 577 -19.81 5.03 25.70
N ILE A 578 -20.09 5.90 24.73
CA ILE A 578 -19.28 6.05 23.50
C ILE A 578 -17.80 6.35 23.80
N SER A 579 -17.52 7.07 24.90
CA SER A 579 -16.16 7.39 25.36
C SER A 579 -15.30 6.16 25.63
N GLU A 580 -15.90 5.01 25.96
CA GLU A 580 -15.17 3.78 26.25
C GLU A 580 -14.54 3.13 25.01
N TYR A 581 -15.00 3.47 23.80
CA TYR A 581 -14.43 2.95 22.54
C TYR A 581 -13.24 3.75 22.01
N LYS A 582 -12.89 4.87 22.67
CA LYS A 582 -11.74 5.73 22.34
C LYS A 582 -11.72 6.14 20.86
N TYR A 583 -12.82 6.69 20.38
CA TYR A 583 -12.93 7.14 18.99
C TYR A 583 -11.87 8.21 18.65
N LYS A 584 -11.35 8.13 17.43
CA LYS A 584 -10.41 9.09 16.85
C LYS A 584 -10.77 9.41 15.40
N LEU A 585 -10.43 10.62 14.96
CA LEU A 585 -10.67 11.11 13.61
C LEU A 585 -9.61 10.59 12.64
N PHE A 586 -10.01 9.76 11.67
CA PHE A 586 -9.11 9.19 10.67
C PHE A 586 -9.19 9.87 9.32
N GLY A 587 -10.07 10.85 9.10
CA GLY A 587 -10.08 11.58 7.84
C GLY A 587 -11.27 12.50 7.63
N TYR A 588 -11.23 13.23 6.52
CA TYR A 588 -12.28 14.10 6.04
C TYR A 588 -12.71 13.71 4.64
N PHE A 589 -14.02 13.68 4.42
CA PHE A 589 -14.63 13.37 3.13
C PHE A 589 -15.75 14.36 2.80
N LEU A 590 -16.23 14.32 1.56
CA LEU A 590 -17.34 15.10 1.07
C LEU A 590 -18.46 14.19 0.58
N LEU A 591 -19.69 14.62 0.84
CA LEU A 591 -20.87 14.18 0.09
C LEU A 591 -21.43 15.39 -0.63
N MET A 592 -21.85 15.19 -1.88
CA MET A 592 -22.26 16.31 -2.71
C MET A 592 -23.38 15.93 -3.69
N ASP A 593 -24.20 16.92 -4.04
CA ASP A 593 -25.16 16.82 -5.13
C ASP A 593 -24.47 16.79 -6.51
N GLU A 594 -25.27 16.65 -7.57
CA GLU A 594 -24.75 16.54 -8.93
C GLU A 594 -24.12 17.85 -9.42
N GLU A 595 -24.59 19.03 -9.00
CA GLU A 595 -24.00 20.31 -9.42
C GLU A 595 -22.58 20.48 -8.87
N TRP A 596 -22.39 20.16 -7.59
CA TRP A 596 -21.07 20.11 -6.97
C TRP A 596 -20.19 19.01 -7.57
N HIS A 597 -20.75 17.86 -7.91
CA HIS A 597 -20.02 16.80 -8.60
C HIS A 597 -19.50 17.27 -9.97
N GLN A 598 -20.32 17.96 -10.76
CA GLN A 598 -19.89 18.56 -12.04
C GLN A 598 -18.81 19.64 -11.83
N ARG A 599 -18.82 20.36 -10.71
CA ARG A 599 -17.73 21.28 -10.36
C ARG A 599 -16.45 20.52 -10.02
N ARG A 600 -16.54 19.49 -9.18
CA ARG A 600 -15.43 18.60 -8.81
C ARG A 600 -14.76 17.99 -10.05
N LEU A 601 -15.56 17.45 -10.98
CA LEU A 601 -15.09 16.88 -12.25
C LEU A 601 -14.28 17.90 -13.06
N ARG A 602 -14.81 19.12 -13.22
CA ARG A 602 -14.15 20.19 -14.00
C ARG A 602 -12.80 20.64 -13.43
N ILE A 603 -12.59 20.52 -12.13
CA ILE A 603 -11.35 21.00 -11.48
C ILE A 603 -10.38 19.86 -11.16
N GLY A 604 -10.69 18.62 -11.54
CA GLY A 604 -9.82 17.48 -11.27
C GLY A 604 -9.67 17.17 -9.78
N PHE A 605 -10.67 17.47 -8.95
CA PHE A 605 -10.58 17.17 -7.52
C PHE A 605 -11.00 15.73 -7.24
N ASP A 606 -10.09 14.95 -6.67
CA ASP A 606 -10.39 13.61 -6.20
C ASP A 606 -10.84 12.71 -7.39
N LEU A 607 -10.27 12.89 -8.58
CA LEU A 607 -10.59 12.06 -9.76
C LEU A 607 -9.50 11.02 -10.01
N GLN A 608 -9.91 9.87 -10.53
CA GLN A 608 -9.04 8.97 -11.29
C GLN A 608 -9.12 9.48 -12.73
N ASP A 609 -8.04 10.00 -13.29
CA ASP A 609 -7.86 10.61 -14.64
C ASP A 609 -9.06 10.51 -15.64
N ILE A 610 -9.49 11.66 -16.19
CA ILE A 610 -10.54 11.81 -17.22
C ILE A 610 -10.25 10.98 -18.47
#